data_AF-A0A7J7HAT5-F1
#
_entry.id   AF-A0A7J7HAT5-F1
#
_cell.length_a   1.000
_cell.length_b   1.000
_cell.length_c   1.000
_cell.angle_alpha   90.00
_cell.angle_beta   90.00
_cell.angle_gamma   90.00
#
_symmetry.space_group_name_H-M   'P 1'
#
loop_
_entity.id
_entity.type
_entity.pdbx_description
1 polymer ?
#
loop_
_entity_poly.entity_id
_entity_poly.type
_entity_poly.pdbx_seq_one_letter_code
_entity_poly.pdbx_strand_id
1 'polypeptide(L)'
;MEVVVKAITRNPSLLTYDFHNKMKPVIATYNELGVSRKDLIPMLLSRPTLIPRTSLNDGKLDYIRKTGISKNSKMYKYVVILIAILRIETICEKLANFEKFGFSEDEVFGLFGRSPLILTLSIDKVQRNMTFILGTMKLPTSVVLGHPFLLFCNLEAVLKPRVLLARKIQDMALIPQIKGPAMLRALRMKEKRFVKAFVNCHPKDVAYELMKFYSSAKDVKRLAEAVKD
;
A
#
# COMPACT_ATOMS: atom_id res chain seq x y z
N MET A 1 27.88 -14.28 -6.73
CA MET A 1 28.33 -14.29 -5.32
C MET A 1 27.65 -13.18 -4.51
N GLU A 2 27.77 -11.91 -4.89
CA GLU A 2 27.24 -10.77 -4.10
C GLU A 2 25.75 -10.85 -3.73
N VAL A 3 24.87 -11.23 -4.66
CA VAL A 3 23.42 -11.36 -4.43
C VAL A 3 23.10 -12.44 -3.37
N VAL A 4 23.83 -13.54 -3.39
CA VAL A 4 23.63 -14.68 -2.49
C VAL A 4 24.10 -14.31 -1.08
N VAL A 5 25.29 -13.69 -0.97
CA VAL A 5 25.80 -13.15 0.30
C VAL A 5 24.80 -12.17 0.89
N LYS A 6 24.30 -11.20 0.11
CA LYS A 6 23.31 -10.22 0.57
C LYS A 6 21.99 -10.86 1.01
N ALA A 7 21.54 -11.93 0.35
CA ALA A 7 20.34 -12.67 0.73
C ALA A 7 20.54 -13.38 2.08
N ILE A 8 21.68 -14.06 2.25
CA ILE A 8 22.03 -14.77 3.48
C ILE A 8 22.24 -13.80 4.64
N THR A 9 22.94 -12.69 4.44
CA THR A 9 23.12 -11.66 5.49
C THR A 9 21.79 -11.07 5.95
N ARG A 10 20.81 -10.90 5.04
CA ARG A 10 19.47 -10.43 5.39
C ARG A 10 18.61 -11.50 6.08
N ASN A 11 18.86 -12.77 5.79
CA ASN A 11 18.14 -13.87 6.40
C ASN A 11 18.98 -15.15 6.40
N PRO A 12 19.74 -15.38 7.48
CA PRO A 12 20.59 -16.57 7.60
C PRO A 12 19.80 -17.88 7.53
N SER A 13 18.50 -17.88 7.85
CA SER A 13 17.65 -19.08 7.70
C SER A 13 17.52 -19.58 6.26
N LEU A 14 17.92 -18.80 5.25
CA LEU A 14 18.01 -19.33 3.88
C LEU A 14 18.96 -20.52 3.76
N LEU A 15 19.97 -20.62 4.64
CA LEU A 15 20.91 -21.75 4.69
C LEU A 15 20.31 -23.00 5.31
N THR A 16 19.16 -22.90 6.00
CA THR A 16 18.52 -24.06 6.64
C THR A 16 17.50 -24.75 5.73
N TYR A 17 17.19 -24.16 4.56
CA TYR A 17 16.28 -24.78 3.60
C TYR A 17 17.02 -25.69 2.63
N ASP A 18 16.47 -26.88 2.43
CA ASP A 18 16.99 -27.83 1.45
C ASP A 18 16.95 -27.23 0.03
N PHE A 19 18.11 -27.11 -0.60
CA PHE A 19 18.22 -26.55 -1.93
C PHE A 19 17.48 -27.38 -2.99
N HIS A 20 17.62 -28.70 -2.94
CA HIS A 20 17.12 -29.63 -3.95
C HIS A 20 15.63 -29.92 -3.80
N ASN A 21 15.18 -30.12 -2.56
CA ASN A 21 13.83 -30.56 -2.21
C ASN A 21 12.89 -29.39 -1.87
N LYS A 22 13.42 -28.21 -1.54
CA LYS A 22 12.58 -27.03 -1.20
C LYS A 22 12.81 -25.83 -2.11
N MET A 23 14.06 -25.36 -2.26
CA MET A 23 14.32 -24.14 -3.01
C MET A 23 14.11 -24.31 -4.52
N LYS A 24 14.71 -25.36 -5.11
CA LYS A 24 14.66 -25.63 -6.55
C LYS A 24 13.23 -25.85 -7.07
N PRO A 25 12.35 -26.64 -6.39
CA PRO A 25 10.96 -26.79 -6.82
C PRO A 25 10.18 -25.47 -6.77
N VAL A 26 10.33 -24.68 -5.71
CA VAL A 26 9.67 -23.37 -5.60
C VAL A 26 10.10 -22.42 -6.73
N ILE A 27 11.39 -22.38 -7.05
CA ILE A 27 11.90 -21.57 -8.18
C ILE A 27 11.32 -22.06 -9.51
N ALA A 28 11.23 -23.38 -9.71
CA ALA A 28 10.62 -23.96 -10.91
C ALA A 28 9.15 -23.57 -11.05
N THR A 29 8.36 -23.67 -9.98
CA THR A 29 6.95 -23.28 -9.98
C THR A 29 6.75 -21.80 -10.36
N TYR A 30 7.57 -20.90 -9.82
CA TYR A 30 7.49 -19.48 -10.22
C TYR A 30 7.84 -19.28 -11.70
N ASN A 31 8.82 -20.02 -12.21
CA ASN A 31 9.19 -19.97 -13.62
C ASN A 31 8.06 -20.47 -14.54
N GLU A 32 7.39 -21.56 -14.17
CA GLU A 32 6.21 -22.09 -14.87
C GLU A 32 5.05 -21.10 -14.90
N LEU A 33 4.86 -20.35 -13.82
CA LEU A 33 3.88 -19.26 -13.77
C LEU A 33 4.30 -18.02 -14.58
N GLY A 34 5.53 -17.98 -15.12
CA GLY A 34 6.04 -16.86 -15.92
C GLY A 34 6.74 -15.78 -15.10
N VAL A 35 7.08 -16.05 -13.83
CA VAL A 35 7.91 -15.17 -13.02
C VAL A 35 9.38 -15.49 -13.27
N SER A 36 10.04 -14.63 -14.03
CA SER A 36 11.45 -14.82 -14.41
C SER A 36 12.39 -14.80 -13.19
N ARG A 37 13.57 -15.42 -13.32
CA ARG A 37 14.64 -15.32 -12.31
C ARG A 37 15.01 -13.87 -12.00
N LYS A 38 15.05 -13.00 -13.02
CA LYS A 38 15.35 -11.57 -12.89
C LYS A 38 14.31 -10.85 -12.02
N ASP A 39 13.07 -11.31 -12.03
CA ASP A 39 11.98 -10.79 -11.20
C ASP A 39 11.95 -11.41 -9.80
N LEU A 40 12.27 -12.70 -9.69
CA LEU A 40 12.24 -13.43 -8.42
C LEU A 40 13.38 -13.03 -7.48
N ILE A 41 14.59 -12.76 -7.99
CA ILE A 41 15.76 -12.39 -7.17
C ILE A 41 15.49 -11.15 -6.30
N PRO A 42 15.05 -9.99 -6.85
CA PRO A 42 14.73 -8.82 -6.03
C PRO A 42 13.65 -9.11 -4.98
N MET A 43 12.69 -9.98 -5.32
CA MET A 43 11.61 -10.35 -4.41
C MET A 43 12.11 -11.19 -3.24
N LEU A 44 12.98 -12.18 -3.49
CA LEU A 44 13.67 -12.96 -2.46
C LEU A 44 14.49 -12.05 -1.53
N LEU A 45 15.24 -11.10 -2.09
CA LEU A 45 16.02 -10.14 -1.30
C LEU A 45 15.17 -9.22 -0.43
N SER A 46 13.94 -8.91 -0.88
CA SER A 46 12.99 -8.08 -0.13
C SER A 46 12.15 -8.88 0.87
N ARG A 47 11.95 -10.18 0.62
CA ARG A 47 11.10 -11.09 1.40
C ARG A 47 11.82 -12.41 1.57
N PRO A 48 12.76 -12.50 2.53
CA PRO A 48 13.58 -13.68 2.64
C PRO A 48 12.84 -14.96 3.07
N THR A 49 11.61 -14.82 3.57
CA THR A 49 10.69 -15.93 3.89
C THR A 49 9.83 -16.37 2.70
N LEU A 50 10.10 -15.89 1.48
CA LEU A 50 9.33 -16.24 0.28
C LEU A 50 9.38 -17.75 0.00
N ILE A 51 10.57 -18.36 -0.03
CA ILE A 51 10.72 -19.81 -0.30
C ILE A 51 9.94 -20.68 0.70
N PRO A 52 10.15 -20.56 2.02
CA PRO A 52 9.47 -21.42 2.98
C PRO A 52 7.96 -21.21 3.02
N ARG A 53 7.48 -19.99 2.73
CA ARG A 53 6.05 -19.65 2.74
C ARG A 53 5.34 -19.94 1.43
N THR A 54 6.07 -20.18 0.34
CA THR A 54 5.44 -20.45 -0.95
C THR A 54 4.65 -21.74 -0.87
N SER A 55 3.36 -21.62 -1.16
CA SER A 55 2.42 -22.72 -1.32
C SER A 55 1.44 -22.32 -2.41
N LEU A 56 1.29 -23.16 -3.42
CA LEU A 56 0.35 -22.96 -4.52
C LEU A 56 -0.55 -24.19 -4.62
N ASN A 57 -1.83 -23.94 -4.81
CA ASN A 57 -2.88 -24.93 -5.06
C ASN A 57 -3.90 -24.31 -6.02
N ASP A 58 -4.87 -25.09 -6.46
CA ASP A 58 -5.83 -24.64 -7.47
C ASP A 58 -6.62 -23.41 -7.03
N GLY A 59 -6.94 -23.28 -5.73
CA GLY A 59 -7.62 -22.09 -5.19
C GLY A 59 -6.77 -20.82 -5.32
N LYS A 60 -5.47 -20.87 -5.04
CA LYS A 60 -4.57 -19.73 -5.24
C LYS A 60 -4.33 -19.40 -6.71
N LEU A 61 -4.24 -20.42 -7.57
CA LEU A 61 -4.16 -20.23 -9.01
C LEU A 61 -5.43 -19.54 -9.52
N ASP A 62 -6.60 -19.92 -9.00
CA ASP A 62 -7.86 -19.27 -9.30
C ASP A 62 -7.88 -17.81 -8.86
N TYR A 63 -7.44 -17.50 -7.65
CA TYR A 63 -7.31 -16.11 -7.18
C TYR A 63 -6.40 -15.26 -8.06
N ILE A 64 -5.27 -15.82 -8.52
CA ILE A 64 -4.39 -15.13 -9.48
C ILE A 64 -5.16 -14.84 -10.78
N ARG A 65 -5.94 -15.81 -11.31
CA ARG A 65 -6.77 -15.60 -12.51
C ARG A 65 -7.84 -14.53 -12.30
N LYS A 66 -8.57 -14.58 -11.18
CA LYS A 66 -9.62 -13.60 -10.81
C LYS A 66 -9.10 -12.17 -10.78
N THR A 67 -7.82 -11.94 -10.48
CA THR A 67 -7.26 -10.57 -10.54
C THR A 67 -7.26 -9.93 -11.94
N GLY A 68 -7.43 -10.73 -13.00
CA GLY A 68 -7.45 -10.27 -14.40
C GLY A 68 -6.11 -9.69 -14.88
N ILE A 69 -5.03 -9.86 -14.12
CA ILE A 69 -3.74 -9.25 -14.43
C ILE A 69 -3.04 -9.98 -15.59
N SER A 70 -2.61 -9.25 -16.61
CA SER A 70 -1.81 -9.80 -17.70
C SER A 70 -0.43 -10.26 -17.22
N LYS A 71 0.06 -11.40 -17.73
CA LYS A 71 1.44 -11.89 -17.51
C LYS A 71 2.52 -10.89 -17.91
N ASN A 72 2.23 -10.01 -18.87
CA ASN A 72 3.16 -8.96 -19.32
C ASN A 72 3.18 -7.72 -18.40
N SER A 73 2.30 -7.66 -17.42
CA SER A 73 2.24 -6.54 -16.47
C SER A 73 3.43 -6.57 -15.51
N LYS A 74 4.01 -5.39 -15.23
CA LYS A 74 5.02 -5.23 -14.17
C LYS A 74 4.50 -5.63 -12.78
N MET A 75 3.18 -5.66 -12.59
CA MET A 75 2.54 -6.08 -11.33
C MET A 75 2.37 -7.59 -11.21
N TYR A 76 2.45 -8.34 -12.31
CA TYR A 76 2.18 -9.78 -12.35
C TYR A 76 2.99 -10.55 -11.29
N LYS A 77 4.31 -10.32 -11.24
CA LYS A 77 5.20 -10.95 -10.25
C LYS A 77 4.78 -10.68 -8.81
N TYR A 78 4.26 -9.48 -8.52
CA TYR A 78 3.83 -9.14 -7.16
C TYR A 78 2.53 -9.85 -6.81
N VAL A 79 1.57 -9.94 -7.75
CA VAL A 79 0.32 -10.70 -7.56
C VAL A 79 0.63 -12.16 -7.26
N VAL A 80 1.38 -12.81 -8.16
CA VAL A 80 1.71 -14.24 -8.03
C VAL A 80 2.44 -14.52 -6.72
N ILE A 81 3.49 -13.75 -6.41
CA ILE A 81 4.28 -13.99 -5.19
C ILE A 81 3.47 -13.72 -3.93
N LEU A 82 2.69 -12.63 -3.86
CA LEU A 82 1.93 -12.31 -2.64
C LEU A 82 0.82 -13.31 -2.38
N ILE A 83 0.10 -13.75 -3.42
CA ILE A 83 -0.93 -14.79 -3.28
C ILE A 83 -0.29 -16.14 -2.89
N ALA A 84 0.86 -16.48 -3.48
CA ALA A 84 1.56 -17.73 -3.19
C ALA A 84 2.05 -17.81 -1.72
N ILE A 85 2.51 -16.70 -1.13
CA ILE A 85 3.07 -16.70 0.24
C ILE A 85 2.03 -16.47 1.34
N LEU A 86 0.87 -15.89 1.00
CA LEU A 86 -0.21 -15.69 1.98
C LEU A 86 -0.99 -16.98 2.17
N ARG A 87 -1.54 -17.16 3.37
CA ARG A 87 -2.52 -18.23 3.62
C ARG A 87 -3.84 -17.88 2.90
N ILE A 88 -4.59 -18.88 2.47
CA ILE A 88 -5.87 -18.64 1.79
C ILE A 88 -6.82 -17.89 2.73
N GLU A 89 -6.87 -18.30 3.99
CA GLU A 89 -7.71 -17.69 5.03
C GLU A 89 -7.40 -16.20 5.17
N THR A 90 -6.11 -15.82 5.12
CA THR A 90 -5.68 -14.42 5.16
C THR A 90 -6.13 -13.62 3.94
N ILE A 91 -6.22 -14.23 2.76
CA ILE A 91 -6.73 -13.57 1.55
C ILE A 91 -8.25 -13.40 1.66
N CYS A 92 -8.96 -14.44 2.12
CA CYS A 92 -10.42 -14.39 2.35
C CYS A 92 -10.80 -13.33 3.39
N GLU A 93 -10.08 -13.24 4.51
CA GLU A 93 -10.31 -12.20 5.52
C GLU A 93 -10.13 -10.79 4.95
N LYS A 94 -9.14 -10.61 4.07
CA LYS A 94 -8.90 -9.32 3.40
C LYS A 94 -10.01 -9.00 2.40
N LEU A 95 -10.46 -9.99 1.62
CA LEU A 95 -11.59 -9.87 0.71
C LEU A 95 -12.86 -9.46 1.48
N ALA A 96 -13.23 -10.22 2.51
CA ALA A 96 -14.38 -9.94 3.37
C ALA A 96 -14.29 -8.56 4.04
N ASN A 97 -13.09 -8.10 4.38
CA ASN A 97 -12.92 -6.75 4.92
C ASN A 97 -13.27 -5.65 3.91
N PHE A 98 -12.97 -5.84 2.62
CA PHE A 98 -13.40 -4.90 1.58
C PHE A 98 -14.91 -5.02 1.30
N GLU A 99 -15.48 -6.21 1.30
CA GLU A 99 -16.93 -6.42 1.11
C GLU A 99 -17.77 -5.70 2.19
N LYS A 100 -17.27 -5.60 3.42
CA LYS A 100 -17.90 -4.78 4.49
C LYS A 100 -18.01 -3.29 4.14
N PHE A 101 -17.19 -2.80 3.21
CA PHE A 101 -17.28 -1.43 2.67
C PHE A 101 -18.05 -1.38 1.34
N GLY A 102 -18.74 -2.45 0.95
CA GLY A 102 -19.61 -2.51 -0.23
C GLY A 102 -18.90 -2.75 -1.55
N PHE A 103 -17.65 -3.25 -1.55
CA PHE A 103 -17.00 -3.70 -2.78
C PHE A 103 -17.51 -5.10 -3.19
N SER A 104 -17.68 -5.32 -4.48
CA SER A 104 -17.89 -6.65 -5.05
C SER A 104 -16.58 -7.45 -5.10
N GLU A 105 -16.69 -8.79 -5.16
CA GLU A 105 -15.54 -9.69 -5.28
C GLU A 105 -14.64 -9.30 -6.47
N ASP A 106 -15.23 -9.03 -7.64
CA ASP A 106 -14.52 -8.66 -8.86
C ASP A 106 -13.76 -7.32 -8.71
N GLU A 107 -14.36 -6.34 -8.03
CA GLU A 107 -13.67 -5.07 -7.76
C GLU A 107 -12.46 -5.27 -6.85
N VAL A 108 -12.57 -6.13 -5.85
CA VAL A 108 -11.48 -6.42 -4.91
C VAL A 108 -10.36 -7.19 -5.60
N PHE A 109 -10.66 -8.22 -6.39
CA PHE A 109 -9.63 -8.94 -7.15
C PHE A 109 -8.99 -8.05 -8.23
N GLY A 110 -9.77 -7.20 -8.91
CA GLY A 110 -9.22 -6.19 -9.82
C GLY A 110 -8.30 -5.20 -9.10
N LEU A 111 -8.63 -4.82 -7.87
CA LEU A 111 -7.78 -4.00 -7.01
C LEU A 111 -6.48 -4.72 -6.60
N PHE A 112 -6.55 -6.01 -6.26
CA PHE A 112 -5.36 -6.84 -6.00
C PHE A 112 -4.47 -6.99 -7.23
N GLY A 113 -5.05 -7.08 -8.44
CA GLY A 113 -4.29 -7.11 -9.68
C GLY A 113 -3.54 -5.81 -9.96
N ARG A 114 -4.22 -4.65 -9.80
CA ARG A 114 -3.64 -3.32 -10.07
C ARG A 114 -2.69 -2.83 -8.97
N SER A 115 -2.95 -3.21 -7.73
CA SER A 115 -2.21 -2.75 -6.55
C SER A 115 -1.96 -3.90 -5.55
N PRO A 116 -1.18 -4.93 -5.94
CA PRO A 116 -1.00 -6.17 -5.17
C PRO A 116 -0.43 -5.95 -3.76
N LEU A 117 0.31 -4.86 -3.55
CA LEU A 117 0.84 -4.50 -2.24
C LEU A 117 -0.26 -4.24 -1.20
N ILE A 118 -1.53 -4.04 -1.59
CA ILE A 118 -2.65 -3.95 -0.64
C ILE A 118 -2.77 -5.21 0.22
N LEU A 119 -2.43 -6.38 -0.33
CA LEU A 119 -2.42 -7.65 0.40
C LEU A 119 -1.43 -7.65 1.59
N THR A 120 -0.51 -6.69 1.63
CA THR A 120 0.46 -6.52 2.73
C THR A 120 -0.05 -5.65 3.88
N LEU A 121 -1.14 -4.91 3.68
CA LEU A 121 -1.74 -4.06 4.72
C LEU A 121 -2.48 -4.90 5.74
N SER A 122 -2.45 -4.50 7.02
CA SER A 122 -3.32 -5.10 8.05
C SER A 122 -4.78 -4.72 7.80
N ILE A 123 -5.70 -5.57 8.26
CA ILE A 123 -7.15 -5.31 8.19
C ILE A 123 -7.47 -3.98 8.87
N ASP A 124 -6.95 -3.77 10.08
CA ASP A 124 -7.13 -2.55 10.86
C ASP A 124 -6.62 -1.30 10.12
N LYS A 125 -5.46 -1.36 9.43
CA LYS A 125 -4.98 -0.24 8.61
C LYS A 125 -5.97 0.12 7.51
N VAL A 126 -6.48 -0.88 6.79
CA VAL A 126 -7.48 -0.66 5.73
C VAL A 126 -8.75 -0.06 6.32
N GLN A 127 -9.25 -0.60 7.43
CA GLN A 127 -10.46 -0.10 8.09
C GLN A 127 -10.31 1.35 8.54
N ARG A 128 -9.24 1.70 9.25
CA ARG A 128 -8.99 3.08 9.71
C ARG A 128 -8.93 4.07 8.55
N ASN A 129 -8.22 3.72 7.49
CA ASN A 129 -8.13 4.58 6.30
C ASN A 129 -9.48 4.69 5.57
N MET A 130 -10.21 3.59 5.40
CA MET A 130 -11.56 3.59 4.79
C MET A 130 -12.54 4.44 5.59
N THR A 131 -12.61 4.25 6.91
CA THR A 131 -13.47 5.05 7.80
C THR A 131 -13.17 6.54 7.68
N PHE A 132 -11.90 6.93 7.60
CA PHE A 132 -11.54 8.32 7.39
C PHE A 132 -11.95 8.85 6.00
N ILE A 133 -11.76 8.05 4.95
CA ILE A 133 -12.13 8.42 3.57
C ILE A 133 -13.64 8.64 3.45
N LEU A 134 -14.44 7.72 3.98
CA LEU A 134 -15.90 7.78 3.91
C LEU A 134 -16.47 8.82 4.89
N GLY A 135 -16.04 8.74 6.15
CA GLY A 135 -16.61 9.54 7.22
C GLY A 135 -16.12 10.98 7.24
N THR A 136 -14.80 11.18 7.13
CA THR A 136 -14.20 12.51 7.15
C THR A 136 -14.14 13.08 5.75
N MET A 137 -13.46 12.45 4.79
CA MET A 137 -13.27 13.04 3.45
C MET A 137 -14.56 13.08 2.61
N LYS A 138 -15.61 12.35 3.02
CA LYS A 138 -16.91 12.26 2.32
C LYS A 138 -16.75 11.80 0.86
N LEU A 139 -15.77 10.95 0.59
CA LEU A 139 -15.55 10.37 -0.75
C LEU A 139 -16.29 9.03 -0.88
N PRO A 140 -16.76 8.66 -2.07
CA PRO A 140 -17.36 7.35 -2.30
C PRO A 140 -16.31 6.23 -2.17
N THR A 141 -16.74 5.04 -1.79
CA THR A 141 -15.87 3.84 -1.63
C THR A 141 -15.05 3.56 -2.89
N SER A 142 -15.69 3.69 -4.06
CA SER A 142 -15.08 3.50 -5.39
C SER A 142 -13.83 4.35 -5.64
N VAL A 143 -13.62 5.45 -4.90
CA VAL A 143 -12.43 6.30 -5.04
C VAL A 143 -11.13 5.50 -4.85
N VAL A 144 -11.15 4.49 -3.98
CA VAL A 144 -9.99 3.66 -3.65
C VAL A 144 -9.59 2.74 -4.80
N LEU A 145 -10.53 2.36 -5.68
CA LEU A 145 -10.23 1.55 -6.86
C LEU A 145 -9.30 2.29 -7.84
N GLY A 146 -9.47 3.61 -7.95
CA GLY A 146 -8.60 4.49 -8.76
C GLY A 146 -7.42 5.08 -7.98
N HIS A 147 -7.50 5.14 -6.65
CA HIS A 147 -6.52 5.80 -5.79
C HIS A 147 -6.10 4.89 -4.61
N PRO A 148 -5.57 3.68 -4.88
CA PRO A 148 -5.25 2.70 -3.84
C PRO A 148 -4.23 3.22 -2.82
N PHE A 149 -3.38 4.19 -3.19
CA PHE A 149 -2.40 4.81 -2.31
C PHE A 149 -3.02 5.37 -1.01
N LEU A 150 -4.31 5.75 -1.04
CA LEU A 150 -5.03 6.24 0.13
C LEU A 150 -5.02 5.24 1.29
N LEU A 151 -4.98 3.93 1.00
CA LEU A 151 -4.89 2.88 2.01
C LEU A 151 -3.47 2.69 2.57
N PHE A 152 -2.44 3.11 1.83
CA PHE A 152 -1.05 2.97 2.24
C PHE A 152 -0.60 4.14 3.13
N CYS A 153 -1.14 5.34 2.90
CA CYS A 153 -0.77 6.53 3.64
C CYS A 153 -0.85 6.31 5.16
N ASN A 154 0.13 6.85 5.89
CA ASN A 154 -0.01 6.99 7.34
C ASN A 154 -1.18 7.95 7.59
N LEU A 155 -2.22 7.45 8.24
CA LEU A 155 -3.45 8.21 8.45
C LEU A 155 -3.19 9.49 9.25
N GLU A 156 -2.59 9.35 10.43
CA GLU A 156 -2.39 10.45 11.37
C GLU A 156 -1.24 11.38 10.95
N ALA A 157 -0.15 10.85 10.41
CA ALA A 157 1.03 11.68 10.10
C ALA A 157 0.98 12.33 8.71
N VAL A 158 0.17 11.79 7.79
CA VAL A 158 0.16 12.23 6.39
C VAL A 158 -1.23 12.57 5.89
N LEU A 159 -2.17 11.61 5.89
CA LEU A 159 -3.44 11.81 5.20
C LEU A 159 -4.31 12.86 5.89
N LYS A 160 -4.54 12.69 7.20
CA LYS A 160 -5.40 13.57 8.00
C LYS A 160 -4.87 15.01 8.08
N PRO A 161 -3.60 15.28 8.42
CA PRO A 161 -3.08 16.65 8.45
C PRO A 161 -3.20 17.36 7.10
N ARG A 162 -3.02 16.64 5.99
CA ARG A 162 -3.13 17.21 4.64
C ARG A 162 -4.57 17.51 4.24
N VAL A 163 -5.51 16.64 4.60
CA VAL A 163 -6.95 16.89 4.37
C VAL A 163 -7.44 18.05 5.22
N LEU A 164 -7.03 18.13 6.50
CA LEU A 164 -7.38 19.25 7.38
C LEU A 164 -6.77 20.56 6.88
N LEU A 165 -5.52 20.56 6.42
CA LEU A 165 -4.92 21.76 5.83
C LEU A 165 -5.68 22.20 4.57
N ALA A 166 -6.03 21.27 3.69
CA ALA A 166 -6.81 21.58 2.49
C ALA A 166 -8.16 22.22 2.83
N ARG A 167 -8.82 21.78 3.91
CA ARG A 167 -10.04 22.43 4.42
C ARG A 167 -9.79 23.82 4.95
N LYS A 168 -8.78 24.01 5.79
CA LYS A 168 -8.42 25.35 6.30
C LYS A 168 -8.15 26.34 5.15
N ILE A 169 -7.45 25.90 4.10
CA ILE A 169 -7.22 26.71 2.90
C ILE A 169 -8.55 27.10 2.24
N GLN A 170 -9.51 26.17 2.14
CA GLN A 170 -10.85 26.46 1.62
C GLN A 170 -11.63 27.41 2.54
N ASP A 171 -11.59 27.22 3.85
CA ASP A 171 -12.27 28.07 4.84
C ASP A 171 -11.73 29.50 4.83
N MET A 172 -10.43 29.67 4.55
CA MET A 172 -9.78 30.97 4.36
C MET A 172 -9.99 31.55 2.94
N ALA A 173 -10.79 30.90 2.09
CA ALA A 173 -11.02 31.26 0.69
C ALA A 173 -9.73 31.38 -0.16
N LEU A 174 -8.69 30.62 0.21
CA LEU A 174 -7.39 30.64 -0.46
C LEU A 174 -7.35 29.64 -1.63
N ILE A 175 -6.59 29.99 -2.67
CA ILE A 175 -6.43 29.14 -3.85
C ILE A 175 -5.02 28.51 -3.85
N PRO A 176 -4.88 27.20 -3.57
CA PRO A 176 -3.59 26.53 -3.62
C PRO A 176 -3.16 26.29 -5.07
N GLN A 177 -1.88 25.94 -5.26
CA GLN A 177 -1.34 25.67 -6.59
C GLN A 177 -1.99 24.44 -7.27
N ILE A 178 -2.51 23.49 -6.50
CA ILE A 178 -3.15 22.27 -6.99
C ILE A 178 -4.61 22.23 -6.53
N LYS A 179 -5.54 22.12 -7.50
CA LYS A 179 -6.99 22.18 -7.27
C LYS A 179 -7.77 21.05 -7.94
N GLY A 180 -9.03 20.91 -7.56
CA GLY A 180 -9.98 19.97 -8.17
C GLY A 180 -9.52 18.51 -8.08
N PRO A 181 -9.77 17.68 -9.12
CA PRO A 181 -9.41 16.26 -9.11
C PRO A 181 -7.92 15.97 -8.84
N ALA A 182 -7.03 16.93 -9.15
CA ALA A 182 -5.59 16.79 -8.91
C ALA A 182 -5.24 16.82 -7.41
N MET A 183 -6.10 17.37 -6.55
CA MET A 183 -5.87 17.42 -5.09
C MET A 183 -5.73 16.03 -4.49
N LEU A 184 -6.55 15.07 -4.93
CA LEU A 184 -6.49 13.71 -4.39
C LEU A 184 -5.11 13.10 -4.67
N ARG A 185 -4.63 13.22 -5.90
CA ARG A 185 -3.27 12.78 -6.28
C ARG A 185 -2.18 13.56 -5.54
N ALA A 186 -2.46 14.77 -5.07
CA ALA A 186 -1.50 15.54 -4.31
C ALA A 186 -1.23 14.97 -2.90
N LEU A 187 -2.19 14.23 -2.34
CA LEU A 187 -2.07 13.64 -1.00
C LEU A 187 -0.94 12.62 -0.87
N ARG A 188 -0.46 12.01 -1.97
CA ARG A 188 0.72 11.09 -1.95
C ARG A 188 2.08 11.76 -2.11
N MET A 189 2.12 13.08 -2.34
CA MET A 189 3.38 13.75 -2.66
C MET A 189 4.35 13.76 -1.47
N LYS A 190 5.65 13.90 -1.74
CA LYS A 190 6.64 14.13 -0.68
C LYS A 190 6.31 15.44 0.05
N GLU A 191 6.57 15.48 1.35
CA GLU A 191 6.19 16.61 2.22
C GLU A 191 6.70 17.96 1.71
N LYS A 192 7.99 18.08 1.36
CA LYS A 192 8.56 19.30 0.78
C LYS A 192 7.76 19.82 -0.44
N ARG A 193 7.29 18.91 -1.29
CA ARG A 193 6.51 19.27 -2.49
C ARG A 193 5.08 19.64 -2.14
N PHE A 194 4.48 18.97 -1.15
CA PHE A 194 3.15 19.31 -0.64
C PHE A 194 3.14 20.70 0.01
N VAL A 195 4.07 20.98 0.93
CA VAL A 195 4.20 22.30 1.58
C VAL A 195 4.42 23.40 0.54
N LYS A 196 5.29 23.16 -0.46
CA LYS A 196 5.49 24.13 -1.54
C LYS A 196 4.19 24.48 -2.28
N ALA A 197 3.36 23.48 -2.58
CA ALA A 197 2.18 23.62 -3.43
C ALA A 197 0.91 24.10 -2.69
N PHE A 198 0.84 23.93 -1.37
CA PHE A 198 -0.35 24.24 -0.56
C PHE A 198 -0.09 25.32 0.51
N VAL A 199 1.17 25.62 0.84
CA VAL A 199 1.52 26.56 1.91
C VAL A 199 2.36 27.70 1.33
N ASN A 200 3.53 27.39 0.79
CA ASN A 200 4.49 28.42 0.33
C ASN A 200 4.09 29.09 -0.99
N CYS A 201 2.95 28.72 -1.58
CA CYS A 201 2.37 29.42 -2.72
C CYS A 201 1.58 30.67 -2.31
N HIS A 202 1.35 30.87 -1.02
CA HIS A 202 0.64 32.01 -0.46
C HIS A 202 1.63 33.09 0.06
N PRO A 203 1.16 34.34 0.30
CA PRO A 203 1.94 35.37 0.98
C PRO A 203 2.54 34.90 2.31
N LYS A 204 3.65 35.51 2.74
CA LYS A 204 4.49 35.02 3.86
C LYS A 204 3.73 34.85 5.18
N ASP A 205 2.86 35.79 5.51
CA ASP A 205 2.00 35.80 6.68
C ASP A 205 0.99 34.65 6.65
N VAL A 206 0.30 34.47 5.52
CA VAL A 206 -0.64 33.35 5.30
C VAL A 206 0.08 31.99 5.33
N ALA A 207 1.23 31.89 4.66
CA ALA A 207 2.03 30.68 4.65
C ALA A 207 2.50 30.30 6.06
N TYR A 208 2.86 31.28 6.89
CA TYR A 208 3.21 31.07 8.29
C TYR A 208 2.03 30.50 9.09
N GLU A 209 0.83 31.09 8.96
CA GLU A 209 -0.37 30.60 9.64
C GLU A 209 -0.75 29.17 9.21
N LEU A 210 -0.75 28.90 7.90
CA LEU A 210 -1.02 27.57 7.34
C LEU A 210 0.01 26.54 7.81
N MET A 211 1.29 26.89 7.87
CA MET A 211 2.35 25.99 8.34
C MET A 211 2.24 25.70 9.84
N LYS A 212 1.88 26.71 10.64
CA LYS A 212 1.62 26.55 12.08
C LYS A 212 0.46 25.55 12.28
N PHE A 213 -0.65 25.75 11.59
CA PHE A 213 -1.78 24.83 11.64
C PHE A 213 -1.40 23.41 11.18
N TYR A 214 -0.68 23.29 10.06
CA TYR A 214 -0.26 21.99 9.54
C TYR A 214 0.63 21.23 10.51
N SER A 215 1.57 21.92 11.17
CA SER A 215 2.43 21.34 12.20
C SER A 215 1.62 20.86 13.41
N SER A 216 0.73 21.70 13.93
CA SER A 216 -0.17 21.32 15.03
C SER A 216 -1.03 20.09 14.69
N ALA A 217 -1.58 20.03 13.47
CA ALA A 217 -2.39 18.89 13.02
C ALA A 217 -1.59 17.57 12.96
N LYS A 218 -0.26 17.63 12.77
CA LYS A 218 0.63 16.46 12.84
C LYS A 218 0.99 16.09 14.29
N ASP A 219 1.08 17.08 15.17
CA ASP A 219 1.52 16.90 16.56
C ASP A 219 0.42 16.39 17.51
N VAL A 220 -0.87 16.49 17.15
CA VAL A 220 -1.99 15.86 17.91
C VAL A 220 -1.73 14.37 18.19
N LYS A 221 -0.92 13.69 17.35
CA LYS A 221 -0.46 12.32 17.56
C LYS A 221 0.50 12.16 18.75
N ARG A 222 1.44 13.08 18.96
CA ARG A 222 2.48 12.96 20.01
C ARG A 222 1.86 12.96 21.41
N LEU A 223 0.84 13.80 21.62
CA LEU A 223 0.14 13.89 22.90
C LEU A 223 -0.78 12.70 23.17
N ALA A 224 -1.44 12.15 22.14
CA ALA A 224 -2.32 10.99 22.30
C ALA A 224 -1.58 9.66 22.50
N GLU A 225 -0.31 9.58 22.09
CA GLU A 225 0.58 8.45 22.34
C GLU A 225 1.27 8.57 23.71
N ALA A 226 1.71 9.77 24.12
CA ALA A 226 2.33 10.03 25.42
C ALA A 226 1.38 9.92 26.64
N VAL A 227 0.06 9.87 26.42
CA VAL A 227 -0.96 9.66 27.47
C VAL A 227 -1.31 8.16 27.62
N LYS A 228 -0.78 7.30 26.73
CA LYS A 228 -0.98 5.84 26.76
C LYS A 228 0.22 5.06 27.33
N ASP A 229 1.31 5.75 27.63
CA ASP A 229 2.48 5.25 28.37
C ASP A 229 2.41 5.72 29.83
#